data_AF-A0A960YYL4-F1
#
_entry.id   AF-A0A960YYL4-F1
#
_cell.length_a   1.000
_cell.length_b   1.000
_cell.length_c   1.000
_cell.angle_alpha   90.00
_cell.angle_beta   90.00
_cell.angle_gamma   90.00
#
_symmetry.space_group_name_H-M   'P 1'
#
loop_
_entity.id
_entity.type
_entity.pdbx_description
1 polymer ?
#
loop_
_entity_poly.entity_id
_entity_poly.type
_entity_poly.pdbx_seq_one_letter_code
_entity_poly.pdbx_strand_id
1 'polypeptide(L)'
;KECLFSFYDFPAEHWQHIRTTNPIESTFATIRHRSRQTKGCGSRKATLSMVFKLATEAQKHWRRLKGSKLITKVVNGVKFKDGEEVKQAA
;
A
#
# COMPACT_ATOMS: atom_id res chain seq x y z
N LYS A 1 -8.42 -11.26 16.82
CA LYS A 1 -9.34 -11.88 15.84
C LYS A 1 -10.07 -10.81 15.01
N GLU A 2 -10.49 -9.69 15.59
CA GLU A 2 -11.23 -8.63 14.88
C GLU A 2 -10.48 -7.98 13.71
N CYS A 3 -9.16 -7.71 13.81
CA CYS A 3 -8.40 -7.08 12.72
C CYS A 3 -8.28 -7.91 11.42
N LEU A 4 -8.50 -9.23 11.46
CA LEU A 4 -8.34 -10.08 10.27
C LEU A 4 -9.45 -9.88 9.25
N PHE A 5 -10.62 -9.41 9.70
CA PHE A 5 -11.83 -9.28 8.87
C PHE A 5 -12.19 -7.85 8.53
N SER A 6 -11.46 -6.85 9.03
CA SER A 6 -11.70 -5.44 8.75
C SER A 6 -11.60 -5.07 7.26
N PHE A 7 -11.05 -5.94 6.40
CA PHE A 7 -11.01 -5.69 4.96
C PHE A 7 -12.40 -5.79 4.30
N TYR A 8 -13.37 -6.47 4.92
CA TYR A 8 -14.75 -6.58 4.41
C TYR A 8 -15.53 -5.25 4.49
N ASP A 9 -15.06 -4.31 5.33
CA ASP A 9 -15.60 -2.95 5.45
C ASP A 9 -15.15 -2.02 4.30
N PHE A 10 -14.33 -2.53 3.37
CA PHE A 10 -13.87 -1.82 2.18
C PHE A 10 -14.44 -2.46 0.91
N PRO A 11 -14.47 -1.73 -0.23
CA PRO A 11 -14.98 -2.27 -1.49
C PRO A 11 -14.33 -3.60 -1.88
N ALA A 12 -15.14 -4.53 -2.40
CA ALA A 12 -14.67 -5.86 -2.82
C ALA A 12 -13.51 -5.80 -3.83
N GLU A 13 -13.52 -4.79 -4.71
CA GLU A 13 -12.44 -4.54 -5.69
C GLU A 13 -11.07 -4.28 -5.04
N HIS A 14 -11.03 -3.75 -3.81
CA HIS A 14 -9.80 -3.40 -3.11
C HIS A 14 -9.19 -4.60 -2.37
N TRP A 15 -9.98 -5.65 -2.08
CA TRP A 15 -9.55 -6.76 -1.22
C TRP A 15 -8.29 -7.46 -1.71
N GLN A 16 -8.10 -7.59 -3.03
CA GLN A 16 -6.89 -8.20 -3.57
C GLN A 16 -5.62 -7.41 -3.18
N HIS A 17 -5.72 -6.08 -3.06
CA HIS A 17 -4.62 -5.21 -2.70
C HIS A 17 -4.43 -5.10 -1.18
N ILE A 18 -5.52 -5.12 -0.41
CA ILE A 18 -5.47 -5.02 1.07
C ILE A 18 -4.93 -6.32 1.68
N ARG A 19 -5.24 -7.48 1.10
CA ARG A 19 -4.80 -8.79 1.62
C ARG A 19 -3.35 -9.13 1.31
N THR A 20 -2.58 -8.26 0.65
CA THR A 20 -1.18 -8.50 0.31
C THR A 20 -0.27 -7.42 0.88
N THR A 21 0.88 -7.84 1.39
CA THR A 21 1.97 -6.97 1.85
C THR A 21 2.95 -6.62 0.73
N ASN A 22 2.75 -7.15 -0.49
CA ASN A 22 3.63 -6.94 -1.64
C ASN A 22 3.92 -5.46 -1.95
N PRO A 23 2.95 -4.52 -1.87
CA PRO A 23 3.24 -3.10 -2.07
C PRO A 23 4.29 -2.52 -1.11
N ILE A 24 4.39 -3.09 0.10
CA ILE A 24 5.39 -2.73 1.10
C ILE A 24 6.67 -3.56 0.85
N GLU A 25 6.56 -4.87 0.74
CA GLU A 25 7.75 -5.74 0.64
C GLU A 25 8.58 -5.49 -0.62
N SER A 26 7.91 -5.29 -1.76
CA SER A 26 8.54 -5.05 -3.06
C SER A 26 9.28 -3.71 -3.11
N THR A 27 8.69 -2.66 -2.54
CA THR A 27 9.31 -1.32 -2.50
C THR A 27 10.58 -1.33 -1.64
N PHE A 28 10.56 -2.04 -0.51
CA PHE A 28 11.73 -2.17 0.36
C PHE A 28 12.73 -3.26 -0.06
N ALA A 29 12.39 -4.15 -1.00
CA ALA A 29 13.29 -5.22 -1.45
C ALA A 29 14.62 -4.65 -1.98
N THR A 30 14.55 -3.66 -2.87
CA THR A 30 15.74 -3.02 -3.47
C THR A 30 16.55 -2.24 -2.43
N ILE A 31 15.89 -1.58 -1.48
CA ILE A 31 16.53 -0.83 -0.39
C ILE A 31 17.32 -1.79 0.51
N ARG A 32 16.70 -2.90 0.92
CA ARG A 32 17.35 -3.95 1.73
C ARG A 32 18.52 -4.58 0.98
N HIS A 33 18.34 -4.85 -0.32
CA HIS A 33 19.41 -5.37 -1.16
C HIS A 33 20.61 -4.42 -1.19
N ARG A 34 20.39 -3.13 -1.47
CA ARG A 34 21.49 -2.14 -1.53
C ARG A 34 22.14 -1.91 -0.17
N SER A 35 21.36 -1.88 0.91
CA SER A 35 21.89 -1.78 2.28
C SER A 35 22.80 -2.98 2.64
N ARG A 36 22.43 -4.19 2.20
CA ARG A 36 23.27 -5.39 2.39
C ARG A 36 24.57 -5.30 1.59
N GLN A 37 24.52 -4.80 0.35
CA GLN A 37 25.70 -4.66 -0.51
C GLN A 37 26.68 -3.61 0.00
N THR A 38 26.19 -2.50 0.57
CA THR A 38 27.06 -1.45 1.12
C THR A 38 27.68 -1.84 2.47
N LYS A 39 27.21 -2.90 3.14
CA LYS A 39 27.74 -3.41 4.42
C LYS A 39 27.88 -2.32 5.50
N GLY A 40 26.97 -1.34 5.52
CA GLY A 40 27.03 -0.20 6.45
C GLY A 40 28.06 0.87 6.08
N CYS A 41 28.72 0.77 4.92
CA CYS A 41 29.56 1.82 4.38
C CYS A 41 28.69 2.97 3.85
N GLY A 42 28.75 4.11 4.54
CA GLY A 42 28.03 5.33 4.17
C GLY A 42 27.73 6.20 5.38
N SER A 43 27.76 7.53 5.19
CA SER A 43 27.27 8.46 6.21
C SER A 43 25.74 8.39 6.29
N ARG A 44 25.16 8.81 7.43
CA ARG A 44 23.70 8.90 7.60
C ARG A 44 23.03 9.65 6.45
N LYS A 45 23.65 10.73 5.97
CA LYS A 45 23.15 11.52 4.83
C LYS A 45 23.14 10.70 3.54
N ALA A 46 24.22 9.98 3.25
CA ALA A 46 24.30 9.12 2.06
C ALA A 46 23.24 8.00 2.09
N THR A 47 23.04 7.35 3.24
CA THR A 47 22.00 6.31 3.41
C THR A 47 20.60 6.88 3.16
N LEU A 48 20.28 8.04 3.73
CA LEU A 48 18.98 8.68 3.53
C LEU A 48 18.76 9.05 2.05
N SER A 49 19.77 9.63 1.39
CA SER A 49 19.69 9.95 -0.04
C SER A 49 19.52 8.70 -0.91
N MET A 50 20.21 7.60 -0.58
CA MET A 50 20.05 6.32 -1.28
C MET A 50 18.63 5.77 -1.12
N VAL A 51 18.10 5.71 0.11
CA VAL A 51 16.74 5.23 0.39
C VAL A 51 15.71 6.07 -0.35
N PHE A 52 15.82 7.40 -0.28
CA PHE A 52 14.94 8.32 -0.98
C PHE A 52 14.95 8.03 -2.49
N LYS A 53 16.13 7.97 -3.10
CA LYS A 53 16.23 7.78 -4.54
C LYS A 53 15.68 6.42 -5.00
N LEU A 54 15.97 5.35 -4.26
CA LEU A 54 15.43 4.02 -4.57
C LEU A 54 13.91 3.96 -4.42
N ALA A 55 13.34 4.63 -3.41
CA ALA A 55 11.89 4.73 -3.25
C ALA A 55 11.23 5.51 -4.40
N THR A 56 11.85 6.62 -4.83
CA THR A 56 11.37 7.39 -6.00
C THR A 56 11.40 6.58 -7.29
N GLU A 57 12.42 5.75 -7.51
CA GLU A 57 12.45 4.87 -8.68
C GLU A 57 11.37 3.79 -8.60
N ALA A 58 11.14 3.19 -7.42
CA ALA A 58 10.09 2.20 -7.23
C ALA A 58 8.68 2.76 -7.49
N GLN A 59 8.43 4.02 -7.10
CA GLN A 59 7.15 4.71 -7.29
C GLN A 59 6.70 4.74 -8.76
N LYS A 60 7.65 4.85 -9.70
CA LYS A 60 7.34 4.92 -11.15
C LYS A 60 6.64 3.66 -11.68
N HIS A 61 6.72 2.55 -10.97
CA HIS A 61 6.16 1.26 -11.39
C HIS A 61 4.91 0.87 -10.61
N TRP A 62 4.41 1.73 -9.73
CA TRP A 62 3.22 1.45 -8.94
C TRP A 62 1.98 1.39 -9.81
N ARG A 63 1.21 0.32 -9.61
CA ARG A 63 -0.09 0.16 -10.23
C ARG A 63 -1.14 0.87 -9.39
N ARG A 64 -2.11 1.48 -10.05
CA ARG A 64 -3.31 2.00 -9.37
C ARG A 64 -4.06 0.84 -8.72
N LEU A 65 -4.71 1.12 -7.59
CA LEU A 65 -5.64 0.19 -6.95
C LEU A 65 -6.76 -0.17 -7.94
N LYS A 66 -7.12 -1.45 -8.01
CA LYS A 66 -8.38 -1.87 -8.64
C LYS A 66 -9.53 -1.10 -7.99
N GLY A 67 -10.50 -0.65 -8.79
CA GLY A 67 -11.59 0.18 -8.27
C GLY A 67 -11.13 1.51 -7.68
N SER A 68 -10.07 2.14 -8.20
CA SER A 68 -9.55 3.42 -7.68
C SER A 68 -10.62 4.53 -7.62
N LYS A 69 -11.66 4.44 -8.45
CA LYS A 69 -12.82 5.36 -8.42
C LYS A 69 -13.61 5.28 -7.11
N LEU A 70 -13.61 4.13 -6.43
CA LEU A 70 -14.32 3.91 -5.18
C LEU A 70 -13.59 4.50 -3.97
N ILE A 71 -12.34 4.93 -4.11
CA ILE A 71 -11.56 5.55 -3.04
C ILE A 71 -12.27 6.82 -2.53
N THR A 72 -12.91 7.58 -3.42
CA THR A 72 -13.67 8.77 -3.01
C THR A 72 -14.81 8.42 -2.05
N LYS A 73 -15.51 7.31 -2.28
CA LYS A 73 -16.57 6.82 -1.39
C LYS A 73 -16.03 6.40 -0.03
N VAL A 74 -14.88 5.72 -0.01
CA VAL A 74 -14.19 5.34 1.23
C VAL A 74 -13.77 6.58 2.02
N VAL A 75 -13.18 7.59 1.37
CA VAL A 75 -12.77 8.85 2.03
C VAL A 75 -13.98 9.62 2.56
N ASN A 76 -15.11 9.57 1.87
CA ASN A 76 -16.36 10.19 2.31
C ASN A 76 -17.08 9.41 3.43
N GLY A 77 -16.52 8.29 3.91
CA GLY A 77 -17.09 7.52 5.01
C GLY A 77 -18.31 6.67 4.64
N VAL A 78 -18.52 6.38 3.35
CA VAL A 78 -19.58 5.46 2.91
C VAL A 78 -19.31 4.08 3.49
N LYS A 79 -20.32 3.47 4.13
CA LYS A 79 -20.20 2.14 4.72
C LYS A 79 -20.33 1.07 3.64
N PHE A 80 -19.39 0.13 3.67
CA PHE A 80 -19.48 -1.11 2.91
C PHE A 80 -19.77 -2.26 3.86
N LYS A 81 -20.62 -3.18 3.44
CA LYS A 81 -20.85 -4.45 4.14
C LYS A 81 -20.51 -5.56 3.16
N ASP A 82 -19.57 -6.42 3.55
CA ASP A 82 -19.06 -7.50 2.69
C ASP A 82 -18.64 -7.00 1.30
N GLY A 83 -18.10 -5.77 1.24
CA GLY A 83 -17.58 -5.16 0.01
C GLY A 83 -18.61 -4.52 -0.92
N GLU A 84 -19.89 -4.56 -0.55
CA GLU A 84 -20.97 -3.86 -1.24
C GLU A 84 -21.36 -2.57 -0.52
N GLU A 85 -21.68 -1.53 -1.28
CA GLU A 85 -22.14 -0.25 -0.73
C GLU A 85 -23.52 -0.44 -0.09
N VAL A 86 -23.62 -0.13 1.20
CA VAL A 86 -24.90 -0.14 1.89
C VAL A 86 -25.69 1.07 1.41
N LYS A 87 -26.59 0.87 0.44
CA LYS A 87 -27.60 1.87 0.12
C LYS A 87 -28.43 2.10 1.38
N GLN A 88 -28.32 3.28 1.98
CA GLN A 88 -29.30 3.69 2.98
C GLN A 88 -30.65 3.72 2.27
N ALA A 89 -31.54 2.78 2.62
CA ALA A 89 -32.94 2.86 2.25
C ALA A 89 -33.47 4.17 2.85
N ALA A 90 -34.05 5.01 2.00
CA ALA A 90 -34.80 6.19 2.41
C ALA A 90 -36.07 5.78 3.17
#